data_AF-A0A9P7J0P3-F1
#
_entry.id   AF-A0A9P7J0P3-F1
#
_cell.length_a   1.000
_cell.length_b   1.000
_cell.length_c   1.000
_cell.angle_alpha   90.00
_cell.angle_beta   90.00
_cell.angle_gamma   90.00
#
_symmetry.space_group_name_H-M   'P 1'
#
loop_
_entity.id
_entity.type
_entity.pdbx_description
1 polymer ?
#
loop_
_entity_poly.entity_id
_entity_poly.type
_entity_poly.pdbx_seq_one_letter_code
_entity_poly.pdbx_strand_id
1 'polypeptide(L)'
;MVRLYNLKEIFYLDLWPIGPGMVVITDPKVMDNSSLPKPLPIHPFTAVFLKPMFGEGTMAATNGALWKKMATAVSPAFSMSHVLGMTNIMIDECLLFQEKLEELAAGGDVFSMEELVAKLVFGIVSTATFGEPQYSQTVGSQILKDLRDLVNLAQGETDPLIAYNPMVQIPRRWKRHCIVSRLDSSLRKKVIECVERIVQEGVVPSRQNPRSIMDLLVREHAEAVLEERKGGVYSRSWLSHSEEEMLFSK
;
A
#
# COMPACT_ATOMS: atom_id res chain seq x y z
N MET A 1 -24.47 -7.24 18.22
CA MET A 1 -24.52 -8.72 18.39
C MET A 1 -24.10 -9.16 19.78
N VAL A 2 -22.88 -8.91 20.25
CA VAL A 2 -22.38 -9.42 21.55
C VAL A 2 -23.29 -9.07 22.74
N ARG A 3 -23.70 -7.80 22.87
CA ARG A 3 -24.66 -7.34 23.89
C ARG A 3 -26.09 -7.83 23.68
N LEU A 4 -26.47 -8.11 22.43
CA LEU A 4 -27.83 -8.55 22.08
C LEU A 4 -28.05 -10.04 22.41
N TYR A 5 -27.00 -10.85 22.33
CA TYR A 5 -27.05 -12.30 22.56
C TYR A 5 -26.39 -12.73 23.87
N ASN A 6 -26.01 -11.79 24.74
CA ASN A 6 -25.35 -12.04 26.03
C ASN A 6 -24.16 -13.03 25.92
N LEU A 7 -23.35 -12.89 24.86
CA LEU A 7 -22.23 -13.79 24.60
C LEU A 7 -21.10 -13.53 25.60
N LYS A 8 -20.38 -14.59 25.96
CA LYS A 8 -19.18 -14.49 26.81
C LYS A 8 -18.10 -13.69 26.10
N GLU A 9 -17.16 -13.17 26.89
CA GLU A 9 -16.05 -12.32 26.44
C GLU A 9 -15.16 -12.96 25.36
N ILE A 10 -15.11 -14.30 25.33
CA ILE A 10 -14.51 -15.10 24.28
C ILE A 10 -15.57 -16.08 23.77
N PHE A 11 -15.80 -16.11 22.46
CA PHE A 11 -16.68 -17.08 21.84
C PHE A 11 -16.16 -17.50 20.46
N TYR A 12 -16.55 -18.70 20.05
CA TYR A 12 -16.24 -19.27 18.74
C TYR A 12 -17.40 -19.01 17.79
N LEU A 13 -17.09 -18.54 16.60
CA LEU A 13 -18.01 -18.32 15.50
C LEU A 13 -17.67 -19.28 14.38
N ASP A 14 -18.54 -20.26 14.15
CA ASP A 14 -18.43 -21.14 12.99
C ASP A 14 -19.07 -20.45 11.78
N LEU A 15 -18.28 -20.25 10.73
CA LEU A 15 -18.73 -19.64 9.47
C LEU A 15 -18.92 -20.66 8.36
N TRP A 16 -18.85 -21.97 8.65
CA TRP A 16 -19.08 -23.00 7.62
C TRP A 16 -20.48 -22.86 6.98
N PRO A 17 -20.62 -22.91 5.64
CA PRO A 17 -19.60 -23.16 4.62
C PRO A 17 -18.96 -21.90 4.00
N ILE A 18 -19.25 -20.72 4.52
CA ILE A 18 -18.87 -19.41 3.94
C ILE A 18 -17.41 -19.07 4.22
N GLY A 19 -16.87 -19.44 5.39
CA GLY A 19 -15.51 -19.06 5.77
C GLY A 19 -14.92 -19.92 6.89
N PRO A 20 -13.65 -19.67 7.26
CA PRO A 20 -13.03 -20.36 8.37
C PRO A 20 -13.70 -19.96 9.70
N GLY A 21 -13.70 -20.89 10.65
CA GLY A 21 -14.12 -20.57 12.02
C GLY A 21 -13.24 -19.49 12.64
N MET A 22 -13.84 -18.60 13.42
CA MET A 22 -13.16 -17.48 14.05
C MET A 22 -13.38 -17.51 15.56
N VAL A 23 -12.33 -17.22 16.33
CA VAL A 23 -12.47 -16.91 17.75
C VAL A 23 -12.57 -15.40 17.89
N VAL A 24 -13.66 -14.93 18.48
CA VAL A 24 -13.89 -13.52 18.76
C VAL A 24 -13.53 -13.27 20.22
N ILE A 25 -12.55 -12.39 20.43
CA ILE A 25 -12.11 -11.94 21.75
C ILE A 25 -12.57 -10.50 21.91
N THR A 26 -13.30 -10.22 22.98
CA THR A 26 -13.82 -8.88 23.30
C THR A 26 -13.32 -8.31 24.62
N ASP A 27 -12.72 -9.14 25.49
CA ASP A 27 -12.08 -8.69 26.72
C ASP A 27 -10.66 -8.13 26.45
N PRO A 28 -10.40 -6.85 26.78
CA PRO A 28 -9.08 -6.23 26.68
C PRO A 28 -7.96 -7.03 27.36
N LYS A 29 -8.22 -7.63 28.52
CA LYS A 29 -7.19 -8.37 29.28
C LYS A 29 -6.70 -9.60 28.52
N VAL A 30 -7.59 -10.24 27.78
CA VAL A 30 -7.26 -11.41 26.95
C VAL A 30 -6.59 -10.97 25.65
N MET A 31 -7.00 -9.84 25.08
CA MET A 31 -6.35 -9.28 23.88
C MET A 31 -4.86 -8.96 24.12
N ASP A 32 -4.52 -8.41 25.29
CA ASP A 32 -3.12 -8.13 25.66
C ASP A 32 -2.27 -9.42 25.67
N ASN A 33 -2.82 -10.51 26.19
CA ASN A 33 -2.15 -11.82 26.20
C ASN A 33 -2.07 -12.48 24.81
N SER A 34 -2.93 -12.10 23.87
CA SER A 34 -2.90 -12.66 22.50
C SER A 34 -1.82 -12.03 21.62
N SER A 35 -1.36 -10.83 21.97
CA SER A 35 -0.38 -10.06 21.20
C SER A 35 1.04 -10.14 21.77
N LEU A 36 1.17 -10.43 23.08
CA LEU A 36 2.44 -10.50 23.80
C LEU A 36 2.53 -11.81 24.60
N PRO A 37 3.71 -12.46 24.71
CA PRO A 37 5.05 -12.02 24.29
C PRO A 37 5.42 -12.38 22.85
N LYS A 38 4.61 -13.20 22.16
CA LYS A 38 4.87 -13.62 20.77
C LYS A 38 3.64 -13.28 19.92
N PRO A 39 3.74 -12.31 18.99
CA PRO A 39 2.61 -11.98 18.13
C PRO A 39 2.21 -13.20 17.31
N LEU A 40 0.90 -13.45 17.25
CA LEU A 40 0.35 -14.50 16.42
C LEU A 40 0.63 -14.19 14.93
N PRO A 41 0.90 -15.21 14.11
CA PRO A 41 1.09 -15.00 12.69
C PRO A 41 -0.20 -14.47 12.06
N ILE A 42 -0.04 -13.57 11.09
CA ILE A 42 -1.12 -13.12 10.21
C ILE A 42 -1.70 -14.36 9.53
N HIS A 43 -3.03 -14.49 9.59
CA HIS A 43 -3.73 -15.65 9.05
C HIS A 43 -3.51 -15.77 7.53
N PRO A 44 -3.26 -16.97 6.97
CA PRO A 44 -2.99 -17.17 5.53
C PRO A 44 -4.08 -16.63 4.59
N PHE A 45 -5.33 -16.56 5.07
CA PHE A 45 -6.42 -15.96 4.32
C PHE A 45 -6.17 -14.49 3.95
N THR A 46 -5.40 -13.76 4.76
CA THR A 46 -4.99 -12.38 4.45
C THR A 46 -4.15 -12.33 3.18
N ALA A 47 -3.23 -13.29 2.99
CA ALA A 47 -2.45 -13.38 1.77
C ALA A 47 -3.33 -13.71 0.55
N VAL A 48 -4.27 -14.64 0.70
CA VAL A 48 -5.23 -14.99 -0.36
C VAL A 48 -6.09 -13.77 -0.75
N PHE A 49 -6.52 -12.99 0.24
CA PHE A 49 -7.35 -11.80 0.02
C PHE A 49 -6.58 -10.62 -0.58
N LEU A 50 -5.33 -10.40 -0.17
CA LEU A 50 -4.51 -9.27 -0.63
C LEU A 50 -3.81 -9.55 -1.97
N LYS A 51 -3.50 -10.82 -2.28
CA LYS A 51 -2.81 -11.22 -3.51
C LYS A 51 -3.42 -10.62 -4.79
N PRO A 52 -4.76 -10.62 -4.99
CA PRO A 52 -5.35 -10.05 -6.20
C PRO A 52 -5.20 -8.53 -6.35
N MET A 53 -4.90 -7.81 -5.25
CA MET A 53 -4.75 -6.35 -5.23
C MET A 53 -3.29 -5.91 -5.31
N PHE A 54 -2.41 -6.63 -4.62
CA PHE A 54 -1.05 -6.18 -4.35
C PHE A 54 0.04 -7.20 -4.72
N GLY A 55 -0.34 -8.36 -5.25
CA GLY A 55 0.60 -9.46 -5.54
C GLY A 55 1.00 -10.26 -4.29
N GLU A 56 1.93 -11.18 -4.46
CA GLU A 56 2.49 -11.95 -3.36
C GLU A 56 3.47 -11.12 -2.50
N GLY A 57 3.87 -11.66 -1.35
CA GLY A 57 4.96 -11.08 -0.56
C GLY A 57 4.69 -9.71 0.09
N THR A 58 3.44 -9.22 0.12
CA THR A 58 3.15 -7.91 0.73
C THR A 58 3.45 -7.89 2.23
N MET A 59 3.87 -6.73 2.75
CA MET A 59 4.14 -6.57 4.18
C MET A 59 2.90 -6.89 5.06
N ALA A 60 1.69 -6.62 4.56
CA ALA A 60 0.44 -6.91 5.28
C ALA A 60 0.04 -8.40 5.27
N ALA A 61 0.67 -9.23 4.44
CA ALA A 61 0.37 -10.67 4.32
C ALA A 61 1.53 -11.58 4.72
N THR A 62 2.70 -11.01 5.06
CA THR A 62 3.92 -11.77 5.35
C THR A 62 4.19 -11.86 6.84
N ASN A 63 4.87 -12.93 7.26
CA ASN A 63 5.19 -13.22 8.65
C ASN A 63 6.71 -13.41 8.84
N GLY A 64 7.17 -13.37 10.09
CA GLY A 64 8.52 -13.79 10.47
C GLY A 64 9.63 -12.88 9.91
N ALA A 65 10.67 -13.50 9.35
CA ALA A 65 11.88 -12.80 8.91
C ALA A 65 11.64 -11.84 7.75
N LEU A 66 10.78 -12.21 6.80
CA LEU A 66 10.46 -11.37 5.64
C LEU A 66 9.74 -10.09 6.07
N TRP A 67 8.71 -10.24 6.92
CA TRP A 67 8.03 -9.10 7.52
C TRP A 67 9.00 -8.20 8.28
N LYS A 68 9.87 -8.79 9.12
CA LYS A 68 10.87 -8.04 9.89
C LYS A 68 11.83 -7.26 8.99
N LYS A 69 12.27 -7.86 7.87
CA LYS A 69 13.12 -7.20 6.87
C LYS A 69 12.41 -5.98 6.27
N MET A 70 11.19 -6.15 5.78
CA MET A 70 10.38 -5.06 5.20
C MET A 70 10.10 -3.95 6.22
N ALA A 71 9.65 -4.31 7.42
CA ALA A 71 9.39 -3.37 8.50
C ALA A 71 10.63 -2.55 8.84
N THR A 72 11.79 -3.20 8.94
CA THR A 72 13.07 -2.53 9.24
C THR A 72 13.45 -1.54 8.13
N ALA A 73 13.22 -1.89 6.87
CA ALA A 73 13.54 -1.03 5.73
C ALA A 73 12.69 0.25 5.70
N VAL A 74 11.39 0.16 6.02
CA VAL A 74 10.48 1.31 5.95
C VAL A 74 10.39 2.13 7.24
N SER A 75 10.76 1.55 8.39
CA SER A 75 10.66 2.20 9.72
C SER A 75 11.25 3.61 9.79
N PRO A 76 12.41 3.93 9.17
CA PRO A 76 12.98 5.27 9.25
C PRO A 76 12.09 6.38 8.66
N ALA A 77 11.26 6.07 7.66
CA ALA A 77 10.30 7.03 7.10
C ALA A 77 9.15 7.38 8.06
N PHE A 78 8.98 6.60 9.13
CA PHE A 78 8.00 6.85 10.18
C PHE A 78 8.64 7.37 11.47
N SER A 79 9.91 7.81 11.41
CA SER A 79 10.55 8.49 12.54
C SER A 79 9.88 9.84 12.81
N MET A 80 9.84 10.27 14.07
CA MET A 80 9.20 11.54 14.46
C MET A 80 9.76 12.74 13.69
N SER A 81 11.08 12.79 13.50
CA SER A 81 11.74 13.87 12.74
C SER A 81 11.25 13.94 11.29
N HIS A 82 11.09 12.78 10.64
CA HIS A 82 10.59 12.73 9.26
C HIS A 82 9.10 13.06 9.19
N VAL A 83 8.29 12.55 10.13
CA VAL A 83 6.85 12.85 10.22
C VAL A 83 6.60 14.35 10.40
N LEU A 84 7.36 15.02 11.27
CA LEU A 84 7.30 16.47 11.42
C LEU A 84 7.72 17.20 10.14
N GLY A 85 8.72 16.69 9.42
CA GLY A 85 9.12 17.21 8.10
C GLY A 85 8.01 17.13 7.05
N MET A 86 7.11 16.14 7.15
CA MET A 86 5.97 15.98 6.24
C MET A 86 4.78 16.90 6.54
N THR A 87 4.82 17.68 7.62
CA THR A 87 3.67 18.55 8.00
C THR A 87 3.34 19.57 6.91
N ASN A 88 4.33 20.10 6.19
CA ASN A 88 4.08 21.01 5.07
C ASN A 88 3.26 20.36 3.95
N ILE A 89 3.56 19.10 3.61
CA ILE A 89 2.80 18.33 2.61
C ILE A 89 1.33 18.20 3.05
N MET A 90 1.10 17.95 4.34
CA MET A 90 -0.26 17.84 4.87
C MET A 90 -1.01 19.17 4.80
N ILE A 91 -0.35 20.28 5.12
CA ILE A 91 -0.93 21.63 5.03
C ILE A 91 -1.30 21.94 3.59
N ASP A 92 -0.38 21.77 2.63
CA ASP A 92 -0.60 22.08 1.22
C ASP A 92 -1.80 21.30 0.65
N GLU A 93 -1.88 19.99 0.93
CA GLU A 93 -2.99 19.16 0.49
C GLU A 93 -4.32 19.51 1.20
N CYS A 94 -4.28 19.95 2.46
CA CYS A 94 -5.47 20.43 3.17
C CYS A 94 -5.99 21.76 2.63
N LEU A 95 -5.10 22.66 2.21
CA LEU A 95 -5.49 23.93 1.58
C LEU A 95 -6.20 23.67 0.24
N LEU A 96 -5.64 22.79 -0.61
CA LEU A 96 -6.30 22.37 -1.86
C LEU A 96 -7.67 21.71 -1.60
N PHE A 97 -7.77 20.92 -0.54
CA PHE A 97 -9.01 20.29 -0.14
C PHE A 97 -10.06 21.32 0.31
N GLN A 98 -9.64 22.34 1.08
CA GLN A 98 -10.50 23.44 1.48
C GLN A 98 -11.01 24.23 0.28
N GLU A 99 -10.14 24.62 -0.64
CA GLU A 99 -10.52 25.34 -1.86
C GLU A 99 -11.56 24.56 -2.67
N LYS A 100 -11.39 23.23 -2.77
CA LYS A 100 -12.35 22.37 -3.46
C LYS A 100 -13.71 22.32 -2.77
N LEU A 101 -13.73 22.29 -1.43
CA LEU A 101 -14.97 22.33 -0.67
C LEU A 101 -15.68 23.68 -0.81
N GLU A 102 -14.94 24.79 -0.84
CA GLU A 102 -15.49 26.13 -1.05
C GLU A 102 -16.13 26.27 -2.43
N GLU A 103 -15.48 25.79 -3.50
CA GLU A 103 -16.06 25.72 -4.85
C GLU A 103 -17.38 24.94 -4.88
N LEU A 104 -17.40 23.75 -4.26
CA LEU A 104 -18.57 22.88 -4.26
C LEU A 104 -19.71 23.46 -3.41
N ALA A 105 -19.37 24.10 -2.29
CA ALA A 105 -20.34 24.79 -1.45
C ALA A 105 -20.97 25.99 -2.17
N ALA A 106 -20.18 26.74 -2.96
CA ALA A 106 -20.69 27.85 -3.77
C ALA A 106 -21.58 27.37 -4.93
N GLY A 107 -21.26 26.21 -5.52
CA GLY A 107 -22.06 25.59 -6.58
C GLY A 107 -23.41 25.06 -6.11
N GLY A 108 -23.51 24.63 -4.84
CA GLY A 108 -24.76 24.08 -4.26
C GLY A 108 -25.10 22.65 -4.68
N ASP A 109 -24.21 22.00 -5.45
CA ASP A 109 -24.39 20.62 -5.91
C ASP A 109 -24.08 19.59 -4.80
N VAL A 110 -24.76 18.44 -4.85
CA VAL A 110 -24.45 17.31 -3.97
C VAL A 110 -23.18 16.62 -4.43
N PHE A 111 -22.25 16.37 -3.51
CA PHE A 111 -20.98 15.69 -3.77
C PHE A 111 -20.70 14.57 -2.75
N SER A 112 -19.79 13.65 -3.10
CA SER A 112 -19.33 12.59 -2.21
C SER A 112 -18.13 13.04 -1.38
N MET A 113 -18.33 13.16 -0.05
CA MET A 113 -17.24 13.47 0.88
C MET A 113 -16.17 12.36 0.91
N GLU A 114 -16.59 11.10 0.78
CA GLU A 114 -15.68 9.96 0.72
C GLU A 114 -14.70 10.10 -0.46
N GLU A 115 -15.19 10.52 -1.63
CA GLU A 115 -14.34 10.66 -2.81
C GLU A 115 -13.29 11.76 -2.65
N LEU A 116 -13.70 12.90 -2.06
CA LEU A 116 -12.82 14.03 -1.81
C LEU A 116 -11.75 13.70 -0.75
N VAL A 117 -12.15 13.11 0.38
CA VAL A 117 -11.22 12.69 1.43
C VAL A 117 -10.24 11.65 0.89
N ALA A 118 -10.70 10.71 0.08
CA ALA A 118 -9.80 9.73 -0.53
C ALA A 118 -8.81 10.36 -1.52
N LYS A 119 -9.15 11.46 -2.21
CA LYS A 119 -8.20 12.22 -3.04
C LYS A 119 -7.17 12.96 -2.18
N LEU A 120 -7.58 13.54 -1.06
CA LEU A 120 -6.72 14.19 -0.06
C LEU A 120 -5.72 13.20 0.54
N VAL A 121 -6.20 12.08 1.08
CA VAL A 121 -5.34 11.04 1.68
C VAL A 121 -4.36 10.50 0.65
N PHE A 122 -4.83 10.26 -0.59
CA PHE A 122 -3.94 9.81 -1.65
C PHE A 122 -2.88 10.86 -2.01
N GLY A 123 -3.21 12.15 -2.04
CA GLY A 123 -2.24 13.24 -2.29
C GLY A 123 -1.10 13.24 -1.27
N ILE A 124 -1.46 13.19 0.02
CA ILE A 124 -0.48 13.13 1.13
C ILE A 124 0.38 11.85 1.03
N VAL A 125 -0.25 10.68 0.92
CA VAL A 125 0.47 9.39 0.91
C VAL A 125 1.34 9.25 -0.33
N SER A 126 0.86 9.65 -1.51
CA SER A 126 1.64 9.58 -2.76
C SER A 126 2.84 10.50 -2.70
N THR A 127 2.70 11.72 -2.19
CA THR A 127 3.82 12.66 -2.02
C THR A 127 4.83 12.15 -1.00
N ALA A 128 4.38 11.62 0.14
CA ALA A 128 5.26 11.01 1.14
C ALA A 128 5.99 9.77 0.62
N THR A 129 5.34 8.99 -0.25
CA THR A 129 5.89 7.74 -0.79
C THR A 129 6.88 8.01 -1.92
N PHE A 130 6.50 8.84 -2.88
CA PHE A 130 7.27 9.07 -4.11
C PHE A 130 8.18 10.30 -4.05
N GLY A 131 7.95 11.20 -3.10
CA GLY A 131 8.68 12.46 -2.94
C GLY A 131 8.24 13.57 -3.91
N GLU A 132 7.17 13.36 -4.67
CA GLU A 132 6.66 14.31 -5.66
C GLU A 132 5.13 14.43 -5.56
N PRO A 133 4.58 15.66 -5.65
CA PRO A 133 3.13 15.86 -5.68
C PRO A 133 2.50 15.20 -6.90
N GLN A 134 1.46 14.39 -6.69
CA GLN A 134 0.74 13.70 -7.76
C GLN A 134 -0.52 14.47 -8.22
N TYR A 135 -0.80 15.64 -7.63
CA TYR A 135 -1.92 16.54 -7.96
C TYR A 135 -3.27 15.80 -8.10
N SER A 136 -3.52 14.83 -7.20
CA SER A 136 -4.68 13.93 -7.28
C SER A 136 -6.01 14.63 -7.07
N GLN A 137 -6.01 15.79 -6.39
CA GLN A 137 -7.21 16.59 -6.15
C GLN A 137 -7.61 17.45 -7.36
N THR A 138 -6.64 17.90 -8.17
CA THR A 138 -6.85 18.84 -9.28
C THR A 138 -6.94 18.13 -10.64
N VAL A 139 -5.88 17.41 -11.04
CA VAL A 139 -5.79 16.73 -12.36
C VAL A 139 -6.40 15.33 -12.31
N GLY A 140 -6.49 14.75 -11.10
CA GLY A 140 -6.85 13.36 -10.90
C GLY A 140 -5.68 12.42 -11.15
N SER A 141 -5.62 11.33 -10.39
CA SER A 141 -4.53 10.36 -10.49
C SER A 141 -5.00 9.07 -11.15
N GLN A 142 -4.34 8.65 -12.23
CA GLN A 142 -4.61 7.34 -12.84
C GLN A 142 -4.30 6.20 -11.87
N ILE A 143 -3.26 6.34 -11.05
CA ILE A 143 -2.91 5.38 -10.00
C ILE A 143 -4.04 5.27 -8.98
N LEU A 144 -4.64 6.39 -8.55
CA LEU A 144 -5.77 6.38 -7.62
C LEU A 144 -7.00 5.70 -8.23
N LYS A 145 -7.28 5.95 -9.51
CA LYS A 145 -8.37 5.27 -10.24
C LYS A 145 -8.13 3.77 -10.31
N ASP A 146 -6.92 3.35 -10.66
CA ASP A 146 -6.53 1.94 -10.78
C ASP A 146 -6.62 1.21 -9.44
N LEU A 147 -6.14 1.83 -8.36
CA LEU A 147 -6.27 1.29 -7.00
C LEU A 147 -7.73 1.15 -6.57
N ARG A 148 -8.57 2.16 -6.83
CA ARG A 148 -10.02 2.07 -6.55
C ARG A 148 -10.69 0.96 -7.35
N ASP A 149 -10.34 0.82 -8.63
CA ASP A 149 -10.87 -0.26 -9.46
C ASP A 149 -10.46 -1.65 -8.93
N LEU A 150 -9.24 -1.80 -8.42
CA LEU A 150 -8.79 -3.05 -7.78
C LEU A 150 -9.55 -3.35 -6.49
N VAL A 151 -9.76 -2.34 -5.63
CA VAL A 151 -10.56 -2.49 -4.40
C VAL A 151 -12.01 -2.86 -4.73
N ASN A 152 -12.63 -2.19 -5.70
CA ASN A 152 -13.99 -2.50 -6.14
C ASN A 152 -14.10 -3.91 -6.73
N LEU A 153 -13.10 -4.34 -7.51
CA LEU A 153 -13.04 -5.70 -8.04
C LEU A 153 -12.93 -6.74 -6.91
N ALA A 154 -12.09 -6.49 -5.91
CA ALA A 154 -11.91 -7.36 -4.75
C ALA A 154 -13.14 -7.42 -3.84
N GLN A 155 -13.78 -6.27 -3.56
CA GLN A 155 -15.04 -6.23 -2.81
C GLN A 155 -16.12 -7.06 -3.49
N GLY A 156 -16.25 -6.96 -4.82
CA GLY A 156 -17.21 -7.78 -5.56
C GLY A 156 -16.91 -9.29 -5.56
N GLU A 157 -15.72 -9.74 -5.13
CA GLU A 157 -15.41 -11.17 -4.95
C GLU A 157 -15.77 -11.69 -3.55
N THR A 158 -16.15 -10.81 -2.62
CA THR A 158 -16.68 -11.23 -1.33
C THR A 158 -18.12 -11.76 -1.42
N ASP A 159 -18.83 -11.47 -2.53
CA ASP A 159 -20.12 -12.05 -2.82
C ASP A 159 -19.95 -13.51 -3.29
N PRO A 160 -20.48 -14.51 -2.55
CA PRO A 160 -20.39 -15.91 -2.93
C PRO A 160 -20.95 -16.19 -4.33
N LEU A 161 -22.02 -15.49 -4.73
CA LEU A 161 -22.68 -15.71 -6.03
C LEU A 161 -21.78 -15.30 -7.20
N ILE A 162 -20.96 -14.26 -7.00
CA ILE A 162 -19.98 -13.80 -7.97
C ILE A 162 -18.73 -14.68 -7.90
N ALA A 163 -18.29 -15.08 -6.71
CA ALA A 163 -17.12 -15.91 -6.49
C ALA A 163 -17.22 -17.29 -7.17
N TYR A 164 -18.38 -17.94 -7.09
CA TYR A 164 -18.58 -19.30 -7.61
C TYR A 164 -18.98 -19.38 -9.09
N ASN A 165 -19.25 -18.26 -9.77
CA ASN A 165 -19.66 -18.26 -11.18
C ASN A 165 -18.46 -18.09 -12.15
N PRO A 166 -18.01 -19.15 -12.85
CA PRO A 166 -16.83 -19.07 -13.73
C PRO A 166 -17.01 -18.11 -14.91
N MET A 167 -18.24 -17.95 -15.43
CA MET A 167 -18.52 -17.07 -16.58
C MET A 167 -18.33 -15.59 -16.24
N VAL A 168 -18.53 -15.23 -14.97
CA VAL A 168 -18.32 -13.87 -14.46
C VAL A 168 -16.86 -13.67 -14.02
N GLN A 169 -16.20 -14.73 -13.55
CA GLN A 169 -14.82 -14.70 -13.06
C GLN A 169 -13.77 -14.52 -14.17
N ILE A 170 -13.98 -15.13 -15.35
CA ILE A 170 -13.03 -14.99 -16.47
C ILE A 170 -12.83 -13.52 -16.87
N PRO A 171 -13.85 -12.75 -17.31
CA PRO A 171 -13.66 -11.36 -17.71
C PRO A 171 -13.16 -10.47 -16.57
N ARG A 172 -13.52 -10.78 -15.31
CA ARG A 172 -12.99 -10.09 -14.12
C ARG A 172 -11.48 -10.30 -13.95
N ARG A 173 -10.99 -11.52 -14.12
CA ARG A 173 -9.55 -11.83 -14.07
C ARG A 173 -8.78 -11.10 -15.16
N TRP A 174 -9.32 -11.02 -16.38
CA TRP A 174 -8.73 -10.24 -17.47
C TRP A 174 -8.69 -8.75 -17.14
N LYS A 175 -9.81 -8.17 -16.69
CA LYS A 175 -9.87 -6.76 -16.26
C LYS A 175 -8.86 -6.46 -15.16
N ARG A 176 -8.78 -7.32 -14.14
CA ARG A 176 -7.76 -7.23 -13.08
C ARG A 176 -6.36 -7.24 -13.66
N HIS A 177 -6.04 -8.21 -14.50
CA HIS A 177 -4.71 -8.32 -15.10
C HIS A 177 -4.34 -7.04 -15.84
N CYS A 178 -5.23 -6.48 -16.67
CA CYS A 178 -4.97 -5.21 -17.36
C CYS A 178 -4.73 -4.03 -16.39
N ILE A 179 -5.51 -3.92 -15.31
CA ILE A 179 -5.34 -2.85 -14.32
C ILE A 179 -4.01 -3.03 -13.57
N VAL A 180 -3.69 -4.24 -13.13
CA VAL A 180 -2.42 -4.55 -12.46
C VAL A 180 -1.25 -4.26 -13.38
N SER A 181 -1.27 -4.68 -14.64
CA SER A 181 -0.20 -4.38 -15.59
C SER A 181 -0.02 -2.89 -15.84
N ARG A 182 -1.11 -2.11 -15.89
CA ARG A 182 -1.04 -0.65 -16.03
C ARG A 182 -0.45 0.00 -14.77
N LEU A 183 -0.90 -0.42 -13.60
CA LEU A 183 -0.40 0.07 -12.31
C LEU A 183 1.09 -0.26 -12.16
N ASP A 184 1.48 -1.50 -12.44
CA ASP A 184 2.87 -1.98 -12.42
C ASP A 184 3.77 -1.14 -13.32
N SER A 185 3.35 -0.89 -14.56
CA SER A 185 4.11 -0.03 -15.49
C SER A 185 4.28 1.41 -14.96
N SER A 186 3.27 1.96 -14.30
CA SER A 186 3.29 3.32 -13.76
C SER A 186 4.19 3.42 -12.52
N LEU A 187 4.10 2.43 -11.61
CA LEU A 187 4.92 2.36 -10.41
C LEU A 187 6.38 2.08 -10.77
N ARG A 188 6.64 1.16 -11.70
CA ARG A 188 7.99 0.87 -12.21
C ARG A 188 8.64 2.12 -12.79
N LYS A 189 7.89 2.92 -13.56
CA LYS A 189 8.40 4.18 -14.08
C LYS A 189 8.84 5.12 -12.94
N LYS A 190 8.03 5.26 -11.89
CA LYS A 190 8.35 6.07 -10.72
C LYS A 190 9.58 5.56 -9.96
N VAL A 191 9.72 4.24 -9.81
CA VAL A 191 10.91 3.62 -9.21
C VAL A 191 12.16 3.94 -10.03
N ILE A 192 12.10 3.79 -11.36
CA ILE A 192 13.22 4.10 -12.26
C ILE A 192 13.60 5.59 -12.17
N GLU A 193 12.62 6.50 -12.26
CA GLU A 193 12.83 7.94 -12.10
C GLU A 193 13.54 8.25 -10.76
N CYS A 194 13.15 7.56 -9.69
CA CYS A 194 13.78 7.71 -8.37
C CYS A 194 15.23 7.22 -8.34
N VAL A 195 15.52 6.04 -8.93
CA VAL A 195 16.90 5.53 -9.05
C VAL A 195 17.75 6.51 -9.83
N GLU A 196 17.28 6.95 -11.00
CA GLU A 196 18.00 7.85 -11.89
C GLU A 196 18.34 9.17 -11.20
N ARG A 197 17.40 9.73 -10.43
CA ARG A 197 17.62 10.93 -9.62
C ARG A 197 18.75 10.74 -8.60
N ILE A 198 18.72 9.65 -7.82
CA ILE A 198 19.76 9.36 -6.82
C ILE A 198 21.14 9.20 -7.50
N VAL A 199 21.17 8.51 -8.63
CA VAL A 199 22.40 8.25 -9.38
C VAL A 199 22.96 9.53 -10.03
N GLN A 200 22.09 10.44 -10.50
CA GLN A 200 22.50 11.74 -11.04
C GLN A 200 23.00 12.71 -9.97
N GLU A 201 22.33 12.76 -8.82
CA GLU A 201 22.76 13.58 -7.68
C GLU A 201 24.07 13.06 -7.07
N GLY A 202 24.39 11.78 -7.25
CA GLY A 202 25.61 11.14 -6.75
C GLY A 202 25.67 11.02 -5.22
N VAL A 203 24.62 11.47 -4.54
CA VAL A 203 24.46 11.46 -3.09
C VAL A 203 23.40 10.43 -2.74
N VAL A 204 23.83 9.33 -2.11
CA VAL A 204 22.90 8.35 -1.57
C VAL A 204 22.21 8.95 -0.35
N PRO A 205 20.87 8.97 -0.30
CA PRO A 205 20.15 9.56 0.84
C PRO A 205 20.51 8.82 2.13
N SER A 206 20.65 9.52 3.26
CA SER A 206 20.93 8.88 4.56
C SER A 206 19.73 8.10 5.08
N ARG A 207 19.97 6.95 5.73
CA ARG A 207 18.92 6.16 6.40
C ARG A 207 18.10 6.98 7.40
N GLN A 208 18.71 8.00 8.00
CA GLN A 208 18.09 8.80 9.05
C GLN A 208 17.24 9.97 8.53
N ASN A 209 17.46 10.42 7.29
CA ASN A 209 16.73 11.55 6.71
C ASN A 209 16.45 11.32 5.21
N PRO A 210 15.57 10.37 4.86
CA PRO A 210 15.12 10.21 3.48
C PRO A 210 14.23 11.39 3.03
N ARG A 211 14.15 11.66 1.72
CA ARG A 211 13.11 12.58 1.20
C ARG A 211 11.78 11.87 0.99
N SER A 212 11.81 10.56 0.73
CA SER A 212 10.63 9.74 0.45
C SER A 212 10.78 8.30 0.96
N ILE A 213 9.68 7.56 1.06
CA ILE A 213 9.74 6.12 1.37
C ILE A 213 10.47 5.37 0.24
N MET A 214 10.25 5.73 -1.02
CA MET A 214 10.95 5.10 -2.15
C MET A 214 12.46 5.24 -2.05
N ASP A 215 12.97 6.40 -1.60
CA ASP A 215 14.41 6.62 -1.42
C ASP A 215 15.02 5.59 -0.45
N LEU A 216 14.27 5.16 0.58
CA LEU A 216 14.72 4.14 1.51
C LEU A 216 14.77 2.76 0.86
N LEU A 217 13.73 2.41 0.09
CA LEU A 217 13.56 1.09 -0.52
C LEU A 217 14.55 0.86 -1.66
N VAL A 218 14.85 1.90 -2.42
CA VAL A 218 15.72 1.85 -3.60
C VAL A 218 17.19 2.04 -3.23
N ARG A 219 17.50 2.52 -2.02
CA ARG A 219 18.87 2.83 -1.57
C ARG A 219 19.90 1.73 -1.89
N GLU A 220 19.63 0.49 -1.46
CA GLU A 220 20.60 -0.61 -1.61
C GLU A 220 20.92 -0.86 -3.09
N HIS A 221 19.90 -0.75 -3.96
CA HIS A 221 20.08 -0.87 -5.41
C HIS A 221 20.83 0.32 -6.01
N ALA A 222 20.52 1.55 -5.57
CA ALA A 222 21.23 2.74 -6.04
C ALA A 222 22.70 2.73 -5.63
N GLU A 223 23.03 2.25 -4.42
CA GLU A 223 24.40 2.03 -3.96
C GLU A 223 25.14 1.02 -4.86
N ALA A 224 24.53 -0.12 -5.16
CA ALA A 224 25.11 -1.12 -6.07
C ALA A 224 25.40 -0.54 -7.46
N VAL A 225 24.46 0.20 -8.05
CA VAL A 225 24.62 0.84 -9.36
C VAL A 225 25.72 1.90 -9.35
N LEU A 226 25.87 2.66 -8.26
CA LEU A 226 26.93 3.66 -8.11
C LEU A 226 28.32 3.01 -7.98
N GLU A 227 28.43 1.89 -7.26
CA GLU A 227 29.68 1.14 -7.14
C GLU A 227 30.08 0.49 -8.48
N GLU A 228 29.12 -0.05 -9.26
CA GLU A 228 29.36 -0.53 -10.63
C GLU A 228 29.88 0.59 -11.55
N ARG A 229 29.31 1.79 -11.46
CA ARG A 229 29.77 2.97 -12.24
C ARG A 229 31.19 3.40 -11.88
N LYS A 230 31.57 3.33 -10.60
CA LYS A 230 32.96 3.62 -10.16
C LYS A 230 33.95 2.54 -10.57
N GLY A 231 33.51 1.28 -10.65
CA GLY A 231 34.31 0.12 -11.03
C GLY A 231 34.61 -0.02 -12.53
N GLY A 232 34.07 0.85 -13.39
CA GLY A 232 34.36 0.86 -14.83
C GLY A 232 33.79 -0.33 -15.61
N VAL A 233 32.91 -1.12 -15.02
CA VAL A 233 32.25 -2.25 -15.69
C VAL A 233 30.90 -1.78 -16.22
N TYR A 234 30.87 -1.41 -17.51
CA TYR A 234 29.60 -1.25 -18.24
C TYR A 234 28.98 -2.64 -18.44
N SER A 235 28.30 -3.15 -17.42
CA SER A 235 27.28 -4.18 -17.60
C SER A 235 25.95 -3.57 -17.24
N ARG A 236 24.99 -3.61 -18.18
CA ARG A 236 23.59 -3.26 -17.92
C ARG A 236 23.03 -4.29 -16.93
N SER A 237 23.27 -4.11 -15.64
CA SER A 237 22.56 -4.82 -14.57
C SER A 237 21.17 -4.18 -14.44
N TRP A 238 20.30 -4.49 -15.40
CA TRP A 238 18.86 -4.37 -15.15
C TRP A 238 18.54 -5.35 -14.03
N LEU A 239 17.99 -4.82 -12.94
CA LEU A 239 17.30 -5.51 -11.81
C LEU A 239 17.56 -7.02 -11.75
N SER A 240 18.30 -7.48 -10.74
CA SER A 240 18.42 -8.92 -10.53
C SER A 240 17.02 -9.54 -10.36
N HIS A 241 16.80 -10.71 -10.97
CA HIS A 241 15.49 -11.38 -11.00
C HIS A 241 14.89 -11.54 -9.59
N SER A 242 15.75 -11.69 -8.58
CA SER A 242 15.43 -11.80 -7.16
C SER A 242 14.91 -10.49 -6.52
N GLU A 243 15.31 -9.34 -7.03
CA GLU A 243 14.93 -8.02 -6.50
C GLU A 243 13.74 -7.44 -7.26
N GLU A 244 13.63 -7.75 -8.55
CA GLU A 244 12.39 -7.58 -9.32
C GLU A 244 11.24 -8.37 -8.70
N GLU A 245 11.47 -9.60 -8.24
CA GLU A 245 10.48 -10.40 -7.49
C GLU A 245 10.13 -9.79 -6.12
N MET A 246 11.06 -9.07 -5.49
CA MET A 246 10.85 -8.44 -4.18
C MET A 246 10.07 -7.11 -4.28
N LEU A 247 10.22 -6.38 -5.38
CA LEU A 247 9.54 -5.10 -5.65
C LEU A 247 8.24 -5.25 -6.44
N PHE A 248 8.14 -6.26 -7.31
CA PHE A 248 7.03 -6.50 -8.24
C PHE A 248 6.60 -7.97 -8.19
N SER A 249 6.30 -8.48 -6.99
CA SER A 249 5.88 -9.86 -6.79
C SER A 249 4.60 -10.17 -7.59
N LYS A 250 4.65 -11.19 -8.45
CA LYS A 250 3.52 -11.71 -9.25
C LYS A 250 2.47 -12.44 -8.40
#